data_AF-A0A1B6MQC3-F1
#
_entry.id   AF-A0A1B6MQC3-F1
#
_cell.length_a   1.000
_cell.length_b   1.000
_cell.length_c   1.000
_cell.angle_alpha   90.00
_cell.angle_beta   90.00
_cell.angle_gamma   90.00
#
_symmetry.space_group_name_H-M   'P 1'
#
loop_
_entity.id
_entity.type
_entity.pdbx_description
1 polymer ?
#
loop_
_entity_poly.entity_id
_entity_poly.type
_entity_poly.pdbx_seq_one_letter_code
_entity_poly.pdbx_strand_id
1 'polypeptide(L)'
;MSESYDYLFKFLVIGSAGTGKSCILHQFIENKFKSDSSHTIGVEFGSKIVNVAGKSVKLQIWDTAGQERFRSVTRSYYRGAAGALLVFDITNRESFNTLADWLQDARTLASPNIIILLVGNKKDLEADREVTFLQASQFAQENDLMYLETSAKSGENVEEAFLKCCKTILAKIQTGELDPDRIGSGIQYGDSGSRRLRQERTRRQPDCFCHM
;
A
#
# COMPACT_ATOMS: atom_id res chain seq x y z
N MET A 1 21.21 14.51 -5.20
CA MET A 1 21.43 13.26 -5.96
C MET A 1 20.11 12.53 -5.99
N SER A 2 19.52 12.28 -7.17
CA SER A 2 18.28 11.49 -7.22
C SER A 2 18.59 10.06 -6.83
N GLU A 3 18.00 9.60 -5.73
CA GLU A 3 18.07 8.19 -5.35
C GLU A 3 17.43 7.37 -6.47
N SER A 4 18.23 6.54 -7.14
CA SER A 4 17.77 5.73 -8.27
C SER A 4 16.92 4.56 -7.75
N TYR A 5 15.77 4.33 -8.38
CA TYR A 5 14.88 3.21 -8.08
C TYR A 5 14.57 2.38 -9.34
N ASP A 6 14.25 1.10 -9.14
CA ASP A 6 13.82 0.18 -10.19
C ASP A 6 12.33 0.35 -10.51
N TYR A 7 11.50 0.51 -9.47
CA TYR A 7 10.04 0.64 -9.58
C TYR A 7 9.52 1.79 -8.71
N LEU A 8 8.39 2.36 -9.13
CA LEU A 8 7.57 3.28 -8.35
C LEU A 8 6.19 2.65 -8.19
N PHE A 9 5.73 2.53 -6.95
CA PHE A 9 4.37 2.06 -6.64
C PHE A 9 3.58 3.14 -5.95
N LYS A 10 2.35 3.36 -6.43
CA LYS A 10 1.36 4.20 -5.77
C LYS A 10 0.56 3.38 -4.75
N PHE A 11 0.57 3.84 -3.51
CA PHE A 11 -0.09 3.24 -2.36
C PHE A 11 -1.15 4.18 -1.79
N LEU A 12 -2.20 3.59 -1.22
CA LEU A 12 -3.19 4.30 -0.42
C LEU A 12 -3.17 3.80 1.02
N VAL A 13 -3.48 4.66 1.98
CA VAL A 13 -3.85 4.28 3.33
C VAL A 13 -5.29 4.71 3.55
N ILE A 14 -6.19 3.74 3.72
CA ILE A 14 -7.64 3.91 3.77
C ILE A 14 -8.23 3.28 5.02
N GLY A 15 -9.41 3.72 5.43
CA GLY A 15 -10.09 3.27 6.64
C GLY A 15 -10.63 4.42 7.47
N SER A 16 -11.41 4.11 8.49
CA SER A 16 -12.20 5.08 9.26
C SER A 16 -11.35 6.10 10.01
N ALA A 17 -11.96 7.24 10.38
CA ALA A 17 -11.27 8.28 11.13
C ALA A 17 -10.77 7.74 12.49
N GLY A 18 -9.61 8.22 12.95
CA GLY A 18 -9.07 7.83 14.27
C GLY A 18 -8.41 6.44 14.34
N THR A 19 -8.37 5.67 13.24
CA THR A 19 -7.70 4.35 13.21
C THR A 19 -6.17 4.44 13.18
N GLY A 20 -5.60 5.64 13.00
CA GLY A 20 -4.15 5.88 13.05
C GLY A 20 -3.41 5.80 11.71
N LYS A 21 -4.11 5.97 10.58
CA LYS A 21 -3.53 5.99 9.21
C LYS A 21 -2.35 6.95 9.07
N SER A 22 -2.53 8.22 9.48
CA SER A 22 -1.47 9.24 9.43
C SER A 22 -0.30 8.87 10.35
N CYS A 23 -0.59 8.31 11.53
CA CYS A 23 0.46 7.82 12.44
C CYS A 23 1.26 6.68 11.83
N ILE A 24 0.62 5.73 11.14
CA ILE A 24 1.30 4.66 10.40
C ILE A 24 2.20 5.26 9.30
N LEU A 25 1.69 6.23 8.53
CA LEU A 25 2.47 6.90 7.49
C LEU A 25 3.70 7.62 8.06
N HIS A 26 3.53 8.42 9.09
CA HIS A 26 4.63 9.13 9.76
C HIS A 26 5.62 8.15 10.39
N GLN A 27 5.13 7.11 11.08
CA GLN A 27 5.99 6.08 11.66
C GLN A 27 6.81 5.37 10.57
N PHE A 28 6.22 5.09 9.42
CA PHE A 28 6.94 4.46 8.31
C PHE A 28 8.00 5.38 7.68
N ILE A 29 7.71 6.67 7.52
CA ILE A 29 8.62 7.61 6.83
C ILE A 29 9.70 8.13 7.77
N GLU A 30 9.31 8.56 8.98
CA GLU A 30 10.17 9.29 9.92
C GLU A 30 10.68 8.41 11.06
N ASN A 31 10.21 7.17 11.18
CA ASN A 31 10.46 6.30 12.35
C ASN A 31 10.13 6.98 13.68
N LYS A 32 9.07 7.81 13.68
CA LYS A 32 8.62 8.58 14.84
C LYS A 32 7.11 8.55 14.97
N PHE A 33 6.64 8.35 16.20
CA PHE A 33 5.23 8.45 16.52
C PHE A 33 4.83 9.92 16.63
N LYS A 34 3.78 10.30 15.91
CA LYS A 34 3.16 11.64 15.97
C LYS A 34 2.03 11.62 16.99
N SER A 35 2.29 12.12 18.20
CA SER A 35 1.31 12.20 19.29
C SER A 35 0.18 13.21 19.01
N ASP A 36 0.52 14.31 18.32
CA ASP A 36 -0.42 15.40 18.03
C ASP A 36 -0.99 15.27 16.61
N SER A 37 -1.58 14.12 16.30
CA SER A 37 -2.28 13.93 15.02
C SER A 37 -3.67 14.56 15.09
N SER A 38 -3.84 15.75 14.52
CA SER A 38 -5.16 16.30 14.23
C SER A 38 -5.85 15.47 13.12
N HIS A 39 -7.17 15.61 12.98
CA HIS A 39 -7.88 14.95 11.89
C HIS A 39 -7.35 15.40 10.52
N THR A 40 -7.00 14.44 9.66
CA THR A 40 -6.57 14.71 8.28
C THR A 40 -7.71 15.36 7.51
N ILE A 41 -7.48 16.57 7.01
CA ILE A 41 -8.39 17.27 6.10
C ILE A 41 -7.89 17.01 4.67
N GLY A 42 -8.66 16.26 3.89
CA GLY A 42 -8.27 15.91 2.52
C GLY A 42 -7.32 14.71 2.46
N VAL A 43 -6.10 14.92 1.94
CA VAL A 43 -5.12 13.84 1.69
C VAL A 43 -3.70 14.35 1.96
N GLU A 44 -2.91 13.56 2.67
CA GLU A 44 -1.48 13.80 2.90
C GLU A 44 -0.63 12.88 2.03
N PHE A 45 0.51 13.38 1.54
CA PHE A 45 1.40 12.64 0.66
C PHE A 45 2.74 12.35 1.35
N GLY A 46 3.17 11.11 1.28
CA GLY A 46 4.48 10.67 1.75
C GLY A 46 5.22 9.84 0.70
N SER A 47 6.55 9.84 0.74
CA SER A 47 7.34 8.96 -0.12
C SER A 47 8.57 8.41 0.57
N LYS A 48 8.86 7.12 0.35
CA LYS A 48 10.04 6.44 0.88
C LYS A 48 10.54 5.42 -0.14
N ILE A 49 11.86 5.34 -0.31
CA ILE A 49 12.47 4.27 -1.10
C ILE A 49 12.80 3.11 -0.16
N VAL A 50 12.38 1.91 -0.53
CA VAL A 50 12.63 0.66 0.21
C VAL A 50 13.32 -0.36 -0.69
N ASN A 51 14.10 -1.25 -0.09
CA ASN A 51 14.68 -2.38 -0.81
C ASN A 51 13.85 -3.64 -0.55
N VAL A 52 13.28 -4.22 -1.61
CA VAL A 52 12.45 -5.42 -1.53
C VAL A 52 12.93 -6.42 -2.56
N ALA A 53 13.34 -7.61 -2.12
CA ALA A 53 13.84 -8.69 -2.97
C ALA A 53 15.00 -8.23 -3.91
N GLY A 54 15.89 -7.37 -3.41
CA GLY A 54 17.03 -6.84 -4.18
C GLY A 54 16.66 -5.79 -5.23
N LYS A 55 15.43 -5.27 -5.19
CA LYS A 55 14.95 -4.16 -6.04
C LYS A 55 14.70 -2.93 -5.18
N SER A 56 15.15 -1.77 -5.68
CA SER A 56 14.83 -0.49 -5.05
C SER A 56 13.46 -0.02 -5.52
N VAL A 57 12.51 0.11 -4.60
CA VAL A 57 11.13 0.50 -4.90
C VAL A 57 10.82 1.83 -4.22
N LYS A 58 10.44 2.83 -5.00
CA LYS A 58 9.92 4.09 -4.49
C LYS A 58 8.43 3.98 -4.22
N LEU A 59 8.04 4.13 -2.96
CA LEU A 59 6.64 4.17 -2.56
C LEU A 59 6.15 5.60 -2.56
N GLN A 60 5.03 5.83 -3.22
CA GLN A 60 4.25 7.06 -3.16
C GLN A 60 2.97 6.76 -2.41
N ILE A 61 2.86 7.23 -1.18
CA ILE A 61 1.79 6.85 -0.26
C ILE A 61 0.87 8.04 -0.05
N TRP A 62 -0.42 7.82 -0.29
CA TRP A 62 -1.47 8.80 -0.05
C TRP A 62 -2.24 8.41 1.21
N ASP A 63 -2.09 9.19 2.29
CA ASP A 63 -2.91 9.07 3.49
C ASP A 63 -4.23 9.81 3.28
N THR A 64 -5.34 9.11 3.41
CA THR A 64 -6.68 9.64 3.10
C THR A 64 -7.43 10.02 4.38
N ALA A 65 -8.22 11.10 4.31
CA ALA A 65 -9.16 11.42 5.38
C ALA A 65 -10.14 10.26 5.60
N GLY A 66 -10.21 9.78 6.84
CA GLY A 66 -11.08 8.67 7.22
C GLY A 66 -12.52 9.07 7.55
N GLN A 67 -12.87 10.36 7.48
CA GLN A 67 -14.24 10.80 7.67
C GLN A 67 -15.03 10.65 6.37
N GLU A 68 -16.19 10.03 6.47
CA GLU A 68 -17.14 9.80 5.39
C GLU A 68 -17.53 11.11 4.65
N ARG A 69 -17.55 12.25 5.36
CA ARG A 69 -17.82 13.57 4.76
C ARG A 69 -16.78 14.01 3.73
N PHE A 70 -15.54 13.48 3.80
CA PHE A 70 -14.47 13.75 2.84
C PHE A 70 -14.29 12.62 1.80
N ARG A 71 -15.13 11.59 1.85
CA ARG A 71 -15.00 10.40 0.98
C ARG A 71 -15.03 10.78 -0.50
N SER A 72 -15.87 11.73 -0.92
CA SER A 72 -15.90 12.26 -2.30
C SER A 72 -14.58 12.91 -2.74
N VAL A 73 -13.90 13.62 -1.84
CA VAL A 73 -12.60 14.28 -2.09
C VAL A 73 -11.50 13.23 -2.27
N THR A 74 -11.59 12.12 -1.54
CA THR A 74 -10.57 11.06 -1.61
C THR A 74 -10.66 10.19 -2.87
N ARG A 75 -11.83 10.11 -3.54
CA ARG A 75 -12.06 9.20 -4.68
C ARG A 75 -11.10 9.42 -5.86
N SER A 76 -10.71 10.66 -6.13
CA SER A 76 -9.78 10.97 -7.23
C SER A 76 -8.39 10.35 -7.02
N TYR A 77 -8.01 10.08 -5.78
CA TYR A 77 -6.71 9.49 -5.43
C TYR A 77 -6.68 7.97 -5.60
N TYR A 78 -7.83 7.30 -5.62
CA TYR A 78 -7.90 5.84 -5.75
C TYR A 78 -7.36 5.37 -7.10
N ARG A 79 -7.64 6.13 -8.16
CA ARG A 79 -7.29 5.75 -9.52
C ARG A 79 -5.80 5.51 -9.66
N GLY A 80 -5.45 4.33 -10.18
CA GLY A 80 -4.06 3.94 -10.40
C GLY A 80 -3.28 3.72 -9.11
N ALA A 81 -3.91 3.27 -8.03
CA ALA A 81 -3.17 2.70 -6.90
C ALA A 81 -2.85 1.22 -7.19
N ALA A 82 -1.60 0.83 -6.96
CA ALA A 82 -1.14 -0.55 -7.10
C ALA A 82 -1.39 -1.36 -5.82
N GLY A 83 -1.35 -0.70 -4.66
CA GLY A 83 -1.66 -1.31 -3.38
C GLY A 83 -2.36 -0.36 -2.41
N ALA A 84 -2.97 -0.93 -1.38
CA ALA A 84 -3.57 -0.18 -0.28
C ALA A 84 -3.36 -0.88 1.06
N LEU A 85 -3.19 -0.08 2.12
CA LEU A 85 -3.37 -0.51 3.49
C LEU A 85 -4.80 -0.16 3.91
N LEU A 86 -5.56 -1.18 4.28
CA LEU A 86 -6.91 -1.03 4.81
C LEU A 86 -6.85 -1.13 6.33
N VAL A 87 -7.00 0.01 7.01
CA VAL A 87 -6.67 0.16 8.44
C VAL A 87 -7.94 0.24 9.29
N PHE A 88 -8.05 -0.63 10.28
CA PHE A 88 -8.99 -0.51 11.39
C PHE A 88 -8.23 -0.43 12.72
N ASP A 89 -8.96 -0.08 13.78
CA ASP A 89 -8.45 -0.02 15.15
C ASP A 89 -8.97 -1.23 15.93
N ILE A 90 -8.05 -2.00 16.54
CA ILE A 90 -8.43 -3.22 17.27
C ILE A 90 -9.28 -2.92 18.52
N THR A 91 -9.21 -1.69 19.04
CA THR A 91 -10.00 -1.25 20.21
C THR A 91 -11.30 -0.55 19.81
N ASN A 92 -11.66 -0.55 18.52
CA ASN A 92 -12.89 0.09 18.04
C ASN A 92 -13.59 -0.81 17.02
N ARG A 93 -14.66 -1.48 17.48
CA ARG A 93 -15.45 -2.40 16.66
C ARG A 93 -16.16 -1.73 15.48
N GLU A 94 -16.58 -0.47 15.61
CA GLU A 94 -17.23 0.27 14.53
C GLU A 94 -16.28 0.44 13.34
N SER A 95 -15.01 0.74 13.63
CA SER A 95 -13.98 0.86 12.58
C SER A 95 -13.82 -0.44 11.77
N PHE A 96 -13.97 -1.60 12.42
CA PHE A 96 -13.95 -2.90 11.77
C PHE A 96 -15.21 -3.16 10.93
N ASN A 97 -16.39 -2.82 11.44
CA ASN A 97 -17.65 -3.04 10.72
C ASN A 97 -17.72 -2.27 9.39
N THR A 98 -17.07 -1.10 9.32
CA THR A 98 -17.01 -0.27 8.10
C THR A 98 -15.98 -0.75 7.05
N LEU A 99 -15.20 -1.79 7.33
CA LEU A 99 -14.14 -2.28 6.42
C LEU A 99 -14.69 -2.72 5.05
N ALA A 100 -15.87 -3.33 5.03
CA ALA A 100 -16.49 -3.81 3.80
C ALA A 100 -16.72 -2.67 2.80
N ASP A 101 -17.19 -1.51 3.28
CA ASP A 101 -17.43 -0.33 2.43
C ASP A 101 -16.12 0.23 1.88
N TRP A 102 -15.08 0.32 2.72
CA TRP A 102 -13.76 0.80 2.28
C TRP A 102 -13.12 -0.14 1.26
N LEU A 103 -13.26 -1.45 1.47
CA LEU A 103 -12.78 -2.48 0.54
C LEU A 103 -13.51 -2.39 -0.81
N GLN A 104 -14.83 -2.22 -0.78
CA GLN A 104 -15.63 -2.07 -2.00
C GLN A 104 -15.20 -0.84 -2.81
N ASP A 105 -14.98 0.29 -2.14
CA ASP A 105 -14.48 1.51 -2.80
C ASP A 105 -13.08 1.32 -3.38
N ALA A 106 -12.17 0.64 -2.66
CA ALA A 106 -10.84 0.34 -3.15
C ALA A 106 -10.88 -0.44 -4.47
N ARG A 107 -11.66 -1.52 -4.51
CA ARG A 107 -11.79 -2.37 -5.70
C ARG A 107 -12.50 -1.67 -6.85
N THR A 108 -13.51 -0.85 -6.56
CA THR A 108 -14.31 -0.16 -7.57
C THR A 108 -13.58 1.04 -8.19
N LEU A 109 -12.90 1.84 -7.37
CA LEU A 109 -12.32 3.12 -7.79
C LEU A 109 -10.86 3.01 -8.23
N ALA A 110 -10.08 2.08 -7.67
CA ALA A 110 -8.68 1.91 -8.02
C ALA A 110 -8.51 0.90 -9.15
N SER A 111 -8.71 -0.38 -8.84
CA SER A 111 -8.62 -1.51 -9.74
C SER A 111 -9.13 -2.75 -9.00
N PRO A 112 -9.81 -3.69 -9.65
CA PRO A 112 -10.16 -4.97 -9.03
C PRO A 112 -8.92 -5.79 -8.63
N ASN A 113 -7.77 -5.51 -9.25
CA ASN A 113 -6.50 -6.21 -9.01
C ASN A 113 -5.59 -5.50 -8.00
N ILE A 114 -6.09 -4.46 -7.31
CA ILE A 114 -5.31 -3.76 -6.29
C ILE A 114 -4.91 -4.72 -5.16
N ILE A 115 -3.65 -4.64 -4.72
CA ILE A 115 -3.16 -5.47 -3.63
C ILE A 115 -3.45 -4.79 -2.30
N ILE A 116 -4.28 -5.43 -1.48
CA ILE A 116 -4.74 -4.87 -0.21
C ILE A 116 -4.20 -5.70 0.94
N LEU A 117 -3.62 -5.02 1.93
CA LEU A 117 -3.29 -5.60 3.24
C LEU A 117 -4.23 -4.99 4.28
N LEU A 118 -4.99 -5.86 4.95
CA LEU A 118 -5.75 -5.50 6.13
C LEU A 118 -4.79 -5.27 7.30
N VAL A 119 -4.96 -4.15 7.99
CA VAL A 119 -4.11 -3.72 9.10
C VAL A 119 -4.97 -3.46 10.33
N GLY A 120 -4.76 -4.26 11.37
CA GLY A 120 -5.32 -4.00 12.71
C GLY A 120 -4.35 -3.16 13.52
N ASN A 121 -4.59 -1.85 13.63
CA ASN A 121 -3.70 -0.94 14.31
C ASN A 121 -4.01 -0.81 15.81
N LYS A 122 -3.09 -0.17 16.55
CA LYS A 122 -3.12 0.04 18.01
C LYS A 122 -2.98 -1.25 18.83
N LYS A 123 -2.17 -2.18 18.33
CA LYS A 123 -1.80 -3.41 19.04
C LYS A 123 -1.19 -3.17 20.43
N ASP A 124 -0.61 -1.99 20.66
CA ASP A 124 -0.12 -1.58 21.98
C ASP A 124 -1.23 -1.44 23.05
N LEU A 125 -2.50 -1.38 22.63
CA LEU A 125 -3.68 -1.32 23.50
C LEU A 125 -4.41 -2.67 23.58
N GLU A 126 -3.66 -3.77 23.64
CA GLU A 126 -4.19 -5.15 23.67
C GLU A 126 -5.24 -5.38 24.77
N ALA A 127 -5.12 -4.69 25.90
CA ALA A 127 -6.05 -4.79 27.03
C ALA A 127 -7.47 -4.28 26.68
N ASP A 128 -7.58 -3.35 25.74
CA ASP A 128 -8.83 -2.70 25.32
C ASP A 128 -9.36 -3.29 24.00
N ARG A 129 -8.90 -4.48 23.62
CA ARG A 129 -9.25 -5.12 22.33
C ARG A 129 -10.75 -5.45 22.26
N GLU A 130 -11.39 -4.94 21.21
CA GLU A 130 -12.79 -5.25 20.83
C GLU A 130 -12.89 -6.19 19.61
N VAL A 131 -11.81 -6.28 18.82
CA VAL A 131 -11.74 -7.14 17.62
C VAL A 131 -10.65 -8.19 17.81
N THR A 132 -11.06 -9.45 17.84
CA THR A 132 -10.11 -10.56 17.98
C THR A 132 -9.31 -10.78 16.69
N PHE A 133 -8.08 -11.27 16.83
CA PHE A 133 -7.26 -11.67 15.71
C PHE A 133 -7.98 -12.66 14.79
N LEU A 134 -8.72 -13.62 15.37
CA LEU A 134 -9.46 -14.63 14.61
C LEU A 134 -10.56 -14.00 13.73
N GLN A 135 -11.34 -13.06 14.26
CA GLN A 135 -12.39 -12.39 13.49
C GLN A 135 -11.81 -11.58 12.33
N ALA A 136 -10.72 -10.84 12.57
CA ALA A 136 -10.07 -10.08 11.51
C ALA A 136 -9.39 -10.98 10.48
N SER A 137 -8.81 -12.10 10.91
CA SER A 137 -8.24 -13.11 10.01
C SER A 137 -9.30 -13.79 9.16
N GLN A 138 -10.48 -14.09 9.70
CA GLN A 138 -11.61 -14.64 8.94
C GLN A 138 -12.08 -13.66 7.87
N PHE A 139 -12.31 -12.39 8.25
CA PHE A 139 -12.68 -11.35 7.29
C PHE A 139 -11.64 -11.20 6.18
N ALA A 140 -10.35 -11.26 6.51
CA ALA A 140 -9.27 -11.19 5.53
C ALA A 140 -9.30 -12.40 4.57
N GLN A 141 -9.48 -13.62 5.07
CA GLN A 141 -9.57 -14.83 4.25
C GLN A 141 -10.77 -14.82 3.31
N GLU A 142 -11.95 -14.45 3.81
CA GLU A 142 -13.19 -14.36 3.01
C GLU A 142 -13.10 -13.34 1.87
N ASN A 143 -12.21 -12.35 2.02
CA ASN A 143 -12.03 -11.27 1.05
C ASN A 143 -10.70 -11.34 0.28
N ASP A 144 -9.95 -12.45 0.36
CA ASP A 144 -8.64 -12.62 -0.28
C ASP A 144 -7.62 -11.51 0.07
N LEU A 145 -7.60 -11.11 1.34
CA LEU A 145 -6.69 -10.11 1.88
C LEU A 145 -5.59 -10.76 2.70
N MET A 146 -4.41 -10.16 2.67
CA MET A 146 -3.42 -10.41 3.71
C MET A 146 -3.84 -9.67 4.98
N TYR A 147 -3.46 -10.18 6.15
CA TYR A 147 -3.72 -9.51 7.43
C TYR A 147 -2.44 -9.40 8.27
N LEU A 148 -2.30 -8.26 8.97
CA LEU A 148 -1.24 -7.99 9.92
C LEU A 148 -1.75 -7.03 11.02
N GLU A 149 -1.29 -7.20 12.25
CA GLU A 149 -1.54 -6.23 13.32
C GLU A 149 -0.32 -5.33 13.51
N THR A 150 -0.55 -4.04 13.70
CA THR A 150 0.51 -3.02 13.82
C THR A 150 0.31 -2.15 15.06
N SER A 151 1.39 -1.55 15.53
CA SER A 151 1.32 -0.40 16.43
C SER A 151 2.13 0.75 15.83
N ALA A 152 1.43 1.81 15.43
CA ALA A 152 2.10 3.05 15.03
C ALA A 152 2.90 3.69 16.18
N LYS A 153 2.54 3.40 17.44
CA LYS A 153 3.19 3.94 18.63
C LYS A 153 4.55 3.29 18.91
N SER A 154 4.62 1.96 18.85
CA SER A 154 5.88 1.22 19.04
C SER A 154 6.67 1.05 17.74
N GLY A 155 6.02 1.19 16.58
CA GLY A 155 6.58 0.86 15.27
C GLY A 155 6.44 -0.61 14.89
N GLU A 156 5.87 -1.44 15.75
CA GLU A 156 5.71 -2.88 15.50
C GLU A 156 4.92 -3.11 14.19
N ASN A 157 5.50 -3.91 13.31
CA ASN A 157 4.94 -4.36 12.03
C ASN A 157 4.58 -3.26 11.02
N VAL A 158 4.86 -1.98 11.32
CA VAL A 158 4.55 -0.86 10.41
C VAL A 158 5.34 -0.98 9.12
N GLU A 159 6.65 -1.17 9.20
CA GLU A 159 7.49 -1.37 8.01
C GLU A 159 7.13 -2.68 7.28
N GLU A 160 6.92 -3.76 8.03
CA GLU A 160 6.54 -5.06 7.47
C GLU A 160 5.25 -4.98 6.65
N ALA A 161 4.25 -4.20 7.10
CA ALA A 161 3.01 -4.00 6.37
C ALA A 161 3.24 -3.49 4.94
N PHE A 162 4.05 -2.43 4.79
CA PHE A 162 4.38 -1.89 3.47
C PHE A 162 5.23 -2.87 2.66
N LEU A 163 6.27 -3.47 3.25
CA LEU A 163 7.16 -4.40 2.54
C LEU A 163 6.42 -5.65 2.04
N LYS A 164 5.47 -6.19 2.81
CA LYS A 164 4.67 -7.36 2.44
C LYS A 164 3.77 -7.08 1.23
N CYS A 165 3.11 -5.92 1.20
CA CYS A 165 2.40 -5.44 0.01
C CYS A 165 3.34 -5.28 -1.20
N CYS A 166 4.49 -4.64 -1.02
CA CYS A 166 5.45 -4.43 -2.11
C CYS A 166 5.96 -5.74 -2.69
N LYS A 167 6.30 -6.70 -1.83
CA LYS A 167 6.76 -8.03 -2.24
C LYS A 167 5.70 -8.76 -3.06
N THR A 168 4.43 -8.64 -2.66
CA THR A 168 3.30 -9.25 -3.37
C THR A 168 3.09 -8.61 -4.74
N ILE A 169 3.16 -7.28 -4.84
CA ILE A 169 3.09 -6.57 -6.12
C ILE A 169 4.25 -7.00 -7.04
N LEU A 170 5.49 -7.04 -6.53
CA LEU A 170 6.65 -7.48 -7.30
C LEU A 170 6.52 -8.93 -7.79
N ALA A 171 6.02 -9.83 -6.94
CA ALA A 171 5.79 -11.22 -7.33
C ALA A 171 4.77 -11.32 -8.47
N LYS A 172 3.67 -10.55 -8.41
CA LYS A 172 2.68 -10.50 -9.49
C LYS A 172 3.18 -9.87 -10.78
N ILE A 173 4.13 -8.94 -10.70
CA ILE A 173 4.83 -8.43 -11.89
C ILE A 173 5.68 -9.54 -12.51
N GLN A 174 6.38 -10.33 -11.68
CA GLN A 174 7.22 -11.43 -12.16
C GLN A 174 6.41 -12.57 -12.79
N THR A 175 5.21 -12.87 -12.27
CA THR A 175 4.32 -13.88 -12.85
C THR A 175 3.55 -13.37 -14.08
N GLY A 176 3.58 -12.05 -14.35
CA GLY A 176 2.86 -11.42 -15.45
C GLY A 176 1.37 -11.13 -15.17
N GLU A 177 0.90 -11.36 -13.95
CA GLU A 177 -0.47 -10.98 -13.53
C GLU A 177 -0.68 -9.46 -13.47
N LEU A 178 0.38 -8.72 -13.12
CA LEU A 178 0.40 -7.26 -13.13
C LEU A 178 1.39 -6.77 -14.19
N ASP A 179 0.88 -6.04 -15.17
CA ASP A 179 1.71 -5.37 -16.17
C ASP A 179 1.98 -3.91 -15.76
N PRO A 180 3.25 -3.54 -15.50
CA PRO A 180 3.65 -2.16 -15.25
C PRO A 180 3.28 -1.19 -16.38
N ASP A 181 3.29 -1.64 -17.64
CA ASP A 181 3.03 -0.80 -18.81
C ASP A 181 1.52 -0.55 -19.03
N ARG A 182 0.65 -1.25 -18.30
CA ARG A 182 -0.80 -1.05 -18.36
C ARG A 182 -1.20 0.29 -17.75
N ILE A 183 -1.87 1.13 -18.53
CA ILE A 183 -2.40 2.42 -18.07
C ILE A 183 -3.30 2.21 -16.86
N GLY A 184 -2.99 2.89 -15.75
CA GLY A 184 -3.75 2.79 -14.51
C GLY A 184 -3.37 1.62 -13.60
N SER A 185 -2.25 0.92 -13.85
CA SER A 185 -1.71 -0.11 -12.96
C SER A 185 -1.21 0.43 -11.61
N GLY A 186 -0.88 1.72 -11.55
CA GLY A 186 -0.24 2.34 -10.38
C GLY A 186 1.21 1.97 -10.17
N ILE A 187 1.80 1.32 -11.17
CA ILE A 187 3.20 0.89 -11.20
C ILE A 187 3.90 1.66 -12.31
N GLN A 188 5.11 2.15 -12.04
CA GLN A 188 5.96 2.76 -13.05
C GLN A 188 7.39 2.23 -12.91
N TYR A 189 8.10 2.12 -14.03
CA TYR A 189 9.53 1.87 -13.99
C TYR A 189 10.28 3.13 -13.57
N GLY A 190 11.25 2.97 -12.66
CA GLY A 190 12.18 4.03 -12.33
C GLY A 190 13.30 4.16 -13.38
N ASP A 191 14.15 5.16 -13.20
CA ASP A 191 15.27 5.46 -14.10
C ASP A 191 16.23 4.27 -14.27
N SER A 192 16.42 3.47 -13.20
CA SER A 192 17.28 2.28 -13.23
C SER A 192 16.60 1.04 -13.79
N GLY A 193 15.29 0.89 -13.54
CA GLY A 193 14.48 -0.17 -14.13
C GLY A 193 14.39 -0.03 -15.66
N SER A 194 14.17 1.20 -16.13
CA SER A 194 14.11 1.53 -17.56
C SER A 194 15.43 1.26 -18.29
N ARG A 195 16.58 1.52 -17.65
CA ARG A 195 17.91 1.21 -18.20
C ARG A 195 18.17 -0.29 -18.30
N ARG A 196 17.80 -1.07 -17.27
CA ARG A 196 17.93 -2.55 -17.27
C ARG A 196 17.03 -3.20 -18.31
N LEU A 197 15.78 -2.78 -18.41
CA LEU A 197 14.85 -3.28 -19.44
C LEU A 197 15.30 -2.96 -20.86
N ARG A 198 15.84 -1.75 -21.09
CA ARG A 198 16.48 -1.45 -22.39
C ARG A 198 17.62 -2.43 -22.67
N GLN A 199 18.52 -2.68 -21.72
CA GLN A 199 19.60 -3.65 -21.91
C GLN A 199 19.09 -5.09 -22.13
N GLU A 200 18.08 -5.54 -21.40
CA GLU A 200 17.48 -6.88 -21.57
C GLU A 200 16.73 -7.01 -22.91
N ARG A 201 16.00 -5.99 -23.36
CA ARG A 201 15.40 -5.96 -24.71
C ARG A 201 16.45 -5.95 -25.81
N THR A 202 17.58 -5.26 -25.61
CA THR A 202 18.70 -5.26 -26.57
C THR A 202 19.39 -6.62 -26.61
N ARG A 203 19.44 -7.35 -25.49
CA ARG A 203 19.97 -8.73 -25.43
C ARG A 203 19.01 -9.79 -26.00
N ARG A 204 17.71 -9.50 -26.11
CA ARG A 204 16.68 -10.40 -26.66
C ARG A 204 16.41 -10.20 -28.16
N GLN A 205 17.06 -9.24 -28.82
CA GLN A 205 17.20 -9.27 -30.27
C GLN A 205 18.42 -10.13 -30.61
N PRO A 206 18.28 -11.40 -31.03
CA PRO A 206 19.35 -12.00 -31.80
C PRO A 206 19.48 -11.18 -33.08
N ASP A 207 20.71 -10.85 -33.44
CA ASP A 207 21.03 -10.28 -34.74
C ASP A 207 20.34 -11.09 -35.84
N CYS A 208 19.29 -10.54 -36.45
CA CYS A 208 18.88 -10.93 -37.79
C CYS A 208 19.94 -10.43 -38.77
N PHE A 209 21.12 -11.04 -38.72
CA PHE A 209 22.16 -10.96 -39.75
C PHE A 209 22.35 -12.35 -40.33
N CYS A 210 21.60 -12.62 -41.38
CA CYS A 210 21.84 -13.72 -42.33
C CYS A 210 21.00 -13.39 -43.56
N HIS A 211 21.46 -13.35 -44.79
CA HIS A 211 22.76 -13.22 -45.45
C HIS A 211 22.41 -12.69 -46.87
N MET A 212 23.41 -12.30 -47.65
CA MET A 212 23.37 -11.84 -49.06
C MET A 212 22.18 -12.27 -49.93
#